data_AF-A0A4P7BA31-F1
#
_entry.id   AF-A0A4P7BA31-F1
#
_cell.length_a   1.000
_cell.length_b   1.000
_cell.length_c   1.000
_cell.angle_alpha   90.00
_cell.angle_beta   90.00
_cell.angle_gamma   90.00
#
_symmetry.space_group_name_H-M   'P 1'
#
loop_
_entity.id
_entity.type
_entity.pdbx_description
1 polymer ?
#
loop_
_entity_poly.entity_id
_entity_poly.type
_entity_poly.pdbx_seq_one_letter_code
_entity_poly.pdbx_strand_id
1 'polypeptide(L)'
;MEHAITRSALVAGLVGSMLSACGGGSGDSPSPQATRLLGAAVVAEECPAWSSSAVYTKDMCVSYNGAVYKAKWWTQNNVPGAEQWGPWELQAGTPTPTPTPTPTPTPTPTPTPTPNGREIGSYFAQWGVYGRAYEVADIHTTKTPVNGVQTSIADQLTFINYAFGNVYQKNGGYECDMVTRAESGDGTGGDAYADYQRSPARTVNGQAVPWDAPLSGNFLQLKLLKQQHPNLKVFISLGGWSWSKYFSAAAKTDAGRKQLARSCIKMFIAGDLPVQDGRGGPGAAKGVFDGIDIDWEYPGGGGMAYNTVDPADKQNFTLLMAEFRAQLDAQGAIDGKRYALTAAIGAGTDKIANTEPAKYAPYMDWVNVMTYDFHGGWESTTNFHAALYHDPADPSTGAVAKYNANDAITALVAAGMPKNKILLGVPFYGRGWKGVPATNNGLYQSATGPAPGAYEAGIDDYKVLANKAGQRWYHPQTKQLYLYTTTGEWWSYDDPTVIATKMQYVRDQGLRGAFSWELDGDASGALTSAVWKGR
;
A
#
# COMPACT_ATOMS: atom_id res chain seq x y z
N MET A 1 8.88 -28.06 27.48
CA MET A 1 8.22 -29.38 27.48
C MET A 1 8.43 -29.97 26.10
N GLU A 2 9.25 -31.01 26.06
CA GLU A 2 9.71 -31.75 24.89
C GLU A 2 8.56 -32.43 24.15
N HIS A 3 8.68 -32.59 22.84
CA HIS A 3 8.65 -33.93 22.22
C HIS A 3 9.18 -33.87 20.79
N ALA A 4 10.20 -34.69 20.53
CA ALA A 4 10.74 -35.05 19.23
C ALA A 4 10.71 -36.58 19.09
N ILE A 5 11.01 -37.05 17.87
CA ILE A 5 11.38 -38.43 17.46
C ILE A 5 10.12 -39.28 17.08
N THR A 6 10.00 -39.97 15.93
CA THR A 6 10.99 -40.69 15.09
C THR A 6 10.50 -40.89 13.64
N ARG A 7 11.44 -41.00 12.69
CA ARG A 7 11.25 -41.57 11.34
C ARG A 7 11.61 -43.06 11.33
N SER A 8 10.98 -43.84 10.44
CA SER A 8 11.50 -45.11 9.92
C SER A 8 11.28 -45.21 8.41
N ALA A 9 12.25 -45.79 7.71
CA ALA A 9 12.33 -46.02 6.27
C ALA A 9 12.44 -47.52 5.96
N LEU A 10 12.06 -47.96 4.76
CA LEU A 10 12.72 -48.98 3.89
C LEU A 10 11.91 -49.10 2.56
N VAL A 11 12.44 -48.83 1.34
CA VAL A 11 13.21 -49.71 0.38
C VAL A 11 12.29 -50.73 -0.33
N ALA A 12 12.29 -51.06 -1.64
CA ALA A 12 13.10 -50.80 -2.86
C ALA A 12 12.34 -51.31 -4.12
N GLY A 13 12.86 -51.01 -5.33
CA GLY A 13 12.70 -51.87 -6.53
C GLY A 13 12.30 -51.13 -7.82
N LEU A 14 13.24 -50.60 -8.61
CA LEU A 14 13.89 -51.16 -9.82
C LEU A 14 13.08 -50.96 -11.13
N VAL A 15 13.51 -50.01 -11.99
CA VAL A 15 14.32 -50.15 -13.24
C VAL A 15 13.46 -50.35 -14.51
N GLY A 16 13.74 -49.51 -15.52
CA GLY A 16 13.29 -49.72 -16.90
C GLY A 16 13.44 -48.48 -17.78
N SER A 17 14.62 -48.29 -18.35
CA SER A 17 14.94 -47.29 -19.38
C SER A 17 15.53 -47.98 -20.61
N MET A 18 15.15 -47.55 -21.81
CA MET A 18 15.92 -47.49 -23.10
C MET A 18 14.91 -47.22 -24.23
N LEU A 19 14.99 -46.15 -25.05
CA LEU A 19 15.96 -45.67 -26.06
C LEU A 19 15.58 -46.06 -27.52
N SER A 20 15.41 -45.02 -28.35
CA SER A 20 15.75 -44.86 -29.79
C SER A 20 15.16 -45.79 -30.87
N ALA A 21 14.64 -45.18 -31.95
CA ALA A 21 15.35 -45.09 -33.25
C ALA A 21 14.57 -44.33 -34.36
N CYS A 22 15.33 -43.91 -35.36
CA CYS A 22 15.08 -42.98 -36.47
C CYS A 22 14.30 -43.51 -37.69
N GLY A 23 13.95 -42.59 -38.60
CA GLY A 23 13.69 -42.79 -40.05
C GLY A 23 12.33 -42.20 -40.49
N GLY A 24 12.17 -41.27 -41.43
CA GLY A 24 12.96 -40.89 -42.61
C GLY A 24 12.29 -41.42 -43.88
N GLY A 25 11.55 -40.59 -44.64
CA GLY A 25 11.01 -41.02 -45.96
C GLY A 25 9.94 -40.10 -46.57
N SER A 26 10.30 -39.47 -47.68
CA SER A 26 9.58 -38.52 -48.55
C SER A 26 8.67 -39.19 -49.61
N GLY A 27 7.66 -38.48 -50.12
CA GLY A 27 6.93 -38.86 -51.35
C GLY A 27 5.73 -37.94 -51.71
N ASP A 28 5.79 -37.35 -52.91
CA ASP A 28 4.86 -36.37 -53.50
C ASP A 28 3.78 -37.00 -54.42
N SER A 29 2.56 -36.40 -54.40
CA SER A 29 1.59 -36.19 -55.53
C SER A 29 0.81 -37.38 -56.20
N PRO A 30 -0.24 -37.17 -57.05
CA PRO A 30 -1.54 -36.47 -56.85
C PRO A 30 -2.83 -37.12 -57.50
N SER A 31 -4.04 -36.65 -57.13
CA SER A 31 -5.35 -36.58 -57.89
C SER A 31 -6.18 -37.87 -58.20
N PRO A 32 -7.45 -37.87 -58.72
CA PRO A 32 -8.62 -36.93 -58.66
C PRO A 32 -10.02 -37.60 -58.37
N GLN A 33 -11.03 -36.73 -58.16
CA GLN A 33 -12.47 -36.81 -58.57
C GLN A 33 -13.42 -37.95 -58.09
N ALA A 34 -14.59 -37.56 -57.54
CA ALA A 34 -15.88 -37.57 -58.27
C ALA A 34 -17.12 -37.32 -57.37
N THR A 35 -17.81 -36.22 -57.66
CA THR A 35 -19.27 -36.06 -57.88
C THR A 35 -20.29 -36.63 -56.88
N ARG A 36 -21.15 -35.73 -56.33
CA ARG A 36 -22.62 -35.89 -56.38
C ARG A 36 -23.39 -34.59 -56.12
N LEU A 37 -24.44 -34.41 -56.93
CA LEU A 37 -25.39 -33.29 -56.98
C LEU A 37 -26.37 -33.26 -55.79
N LEU A 38 -26.67 -32.02 -55.38
CA LEU A 38 -27.97 -31.43 -54.99
C LEU A 38 -28.89 -32.19 -54.01
N GLY A 39 -28.89 -31.73 -52.76
CA GLY A 39 -30.04 -31.75 -51.86
C GLY A 39 -30.28 -30.34 -51.32
N ALA A 40 -31.48 -29.80 -51.52
CA ALA A 40 -31.89 -28.52 -50.95
C ALA A 40 -31.91 -28.60 -49.42
N ALA A 41 -31.34 -27.61 -48.73
CA ALA A 41 -31.46 -27.48 -47.28
C ALA A 41 -31.59 -26.01 -46.86
N VAL A 42 -32.83 -25.68 -46.50
CA VAL A 42 -33.29 -24.81 -45.41
C VAL A 42 -32.38 -23.65 -45.00
N VAL A 43 -32.88 -22.43 -45.20
CA VAL A 43 -32.33 -21.19 -44.64
C VAL A 43 -32.23 -21.36 -43.11
N ALA A 44 -31.01 -21.41 -42.57
CA ALA A 44 -30.81 -21.38 -41.13
C ALA A 44 -31.16 -19.98 -40.62
N GLU A 45 -32.14 -19.89 -39.73
CA GLU A 45 -32.54 -18.65 -39.07
C GLU A 45 -31.38 -18.17 -38.18
N GLU A 46 -30.75 -17.05 -38.52
CA GLU A 46 -29.62 -16.51 -37.77
C GLU A 46 -30.11 -15.90 -36.44
N CYS A 47 -29.76 -16.53 -35.32
CA CYS A 47 -30.09 -16.01 -33.99
C CYS A 47 -29.22 -14.77 -33.65
N PRO A 48 -29.83 -13.64 -33.26
CA PRO A 48 -29.10 -12.41 -32.94
C PRO A 48 -28.15 -12.57 -31.76
N ALA A 49 -27.09 -11.77 -31.69
CA ALA A 49 -26.16 -11.80 -30.56
C ALA A 49 -26.86 -11.45 -29.24
N TRP A 50 -26.53 -12.16 -28.16
CA TRP A 50 -27.08 -11.87 -26.83
C TRP A 50 -26.69 -10.46 -26.34
N SER A 51 -27.62 -9.77 -25.69
CA SER A 51 -27.48 -8.43 -25.13
C SER A 51 -27.97 -8.41 -23.69
N SER A 52 -27.19 -7.81 -22.79
CA SER A 52 -27.53 -7.68 -21.37
C SER A 52 -28.73 -6.77 -21.11
N SER A 53 -29.04 -5.86 -22.02
CA SER A 53 -30.16 -4.92 -21.89
C SER A 53 -31.46 -5.41 -22.53
N ALA A 54 -31.40 -6.46 -23.37
CA ALA A 54 -32.56 -6.98 -24.07
C ALA A 54 -33.38 -7.95 -23.20
N VAL A 55 -34.69 -7.95 -23.43
CA VAL A 55 -35.63 -8.89 -22.83
C VAL A 55 -35.83 -10.06 -23.78
N TYR A 56 -35.77 -11.28 -23.26
CA TYR A 56 -35.99 -12.51 -24.02
C TYR A 56 -37.16 -13.28 -23.41
N THR A 57 -38.10 -13.69 -24.25
CA THR A 57 -39.22 -14.55 -23.87
C THR A 57 -39.00 -15.97 -24.36
N LYS A 58 -39.81 -16.91 -23.84
CA LYS A 58 -39.75 -18.32 -24.22
C LYS A 58 -39.65 -18.49 -25.74
N ASP A 59 -38.77 -19.40 -26.15
CA ASP A 59 -38.46 -19.78 -27.52
C ASP A 59 -37.65 -18.78 -28.36
N MET A 60 -37.36 -17.57 -27.86
CA MET A 60 -36.41 -16.67 -28.52
C MET A 60 -35.00 -17.26 -28.49
N CYS A 61 -34.26 -17.14 -29.60
CA CYS A 61 -32.90 -17.63 -29.69
C CYS A 61 -31.86 -16.48 -29.75
N VAL A 62 -30.66 -16.76 -29.25
CA VAL A 62 -29.50 -15.85 -29.30
C VAL A 62 -28.22 -16.61 -29.60
N SER A 63 -27.26 -15.93 -30.21
CA SER A 63 -25.87 -16.40 -30.30
C SER A 63 -25.02 -15.80 -29.17
N TYR A 64 -24.26 -16.64 -28.47
CA TYR A 64 -23.32 -16.23 -27.42
C TYR A 64 -22.15 -17.21 -27.38
N ASN A 65 -20.91 -16.71 -27.38
CA ASN A 65 -19.68 -17.51 -27.37
C ASN A 65 -19.64 -18.66 -28.41
N GLY A 66 -20.12 -18.40 -29.63
CA GLY A 66 -20.09 -19.38 -30.73
C GLY A 66 -21.12 -20.51 -30.62
N ALA A 67 -22.05 -20.42 -29.67
CA ALA A 67 -23.15 -21.35 -29.48
C ALA A 67 -24.50 -20.62 -29.60
N VAL A 68 -25.52 -21.37 -30.01
CA VAL A 68 -26.91 -20.89 -30.06
C VAL A 68 -27.66 -21.36 -28.82
N TYR A 69 -28.29 -20.42 -28.13
CA TYR A 69 -29.11 -20.66 -26.96
C TYR A 69 -30.55 -20.24 -27.20
N LYS A 70 -31.49 -20.94 -26.58
CA LYS A 70 -32.92 -20.65 -26.62
C LYS A 70 -33.44 -20.36 -25.23
N ALA A 71 -34.23 -19.31 -25.08
CA ALA A 71 -34.80 -18.94 -23.79
C ALA A 71 -35.93 -19.91 -23.40
N LYS A 72 -35.85 -20.47 -22.19
CA LYS A 72 -36.87 -21.39 -21.64
C LYS A 72 -38.07 -20.64 -21.05
N TRP A 73 -37.86 -19.41 -20.59
CA TRP A 73 -38.85 -18.48 -20.04
C TRP A 73 -38.31 -17.04 -20.11
N TRP A 74 -39.09 -16.08 -19.59
CA TRP A 74 -38.71 -14.66 -19.56
C TRP A 74 -37.36 -14.44 -18.86
N THR A 75 -36.46 -13.66 -19.46
CA THR A 75 -35.18 -13.27 -18.86
C THR A 75 -34.68 -11.93 -19.40
N GLN A 76 -33.91 -11.20 -18.57
CA GLN A 76 -33.12 -10.03 -18.94
C GLN A 76 -31.81 -10.08 -18.15
N ASN A 77 -30.68 -9.76 -18.79
CA ASN A 77 -29.34 -9.73 -18.18
C ASN A 77 -28.79 -11.07 -17.64
N ASN A 78 -29.50 -12.20 -17.73
CA ASN A 78 -28.89 -13.51 -17.45
C ASN A 78 -28.04 -13.95 -18.65
N VAL A 79 -26.78 -14.31 -18.38
CA VAL A 79 -25.80 -14.71 -19.41
C VAL A 79 -26.05 -16.16 -19.87
N PRO A 80 -26.17 -16.45 -21.18
CA PRO A 80 -26.31 -17.81 -21.68
C PRO A 80 -25.14 -18.72 -21.27
N GLY A 81 -25.46 -19.88 -20.68
CA GLY A 81 -24.47 -20.87 -20.24
C GLY A 81 -23.79 -20.60 -18.89
N ALA A 82 -24.11 -19.51 -18.19
CA ALA A 82 -23.47 -19.18 -16.90
C ALA A 82 -24.04 -19.99 -15.71
N GLU A 83 -25.27 -20.48 -15.82
CA GLU A 83 -26.00 -21.17 -14.75
C GLU A 83 -26.55 -22.51 -15.25
N GLN A 84 -26.25 -23.62 -14.57
CA GLN A 84 -26.68 -24.98 -14.96
C GLN A 84 -28.22 -25.11 -15.09
N TRP A 85 -28.97 -24.35 -14.27
CA TRP A 85 -30.43 -24.35 -14.25
C TRP A 85 -31.03 -23.00 -14.67
N GLY A 86 -30.23 -22.12 -15.29
CA GLY A 86 -30.62 -20.77 -15.69
C GLY A 86 -31.61 -20.74 -16.85
N PRO A 87 -32.01 -19.55 -17.35
CA PRO A 87 -33.08 -19.39 -18.33
C PRO A 87 -32.74 -19.83 -19.76
N TRP A 88 -31.50 -20.24 -20.04
CA TRP A 88 -31.00 -20.56 -21.39
C TRP A 88 -30.81 -22.07 -21.61
N GLU A 89 -31.19 -22.55 -22.78
CA GLU A 89 -31.01 -23.93 -23.24
C GLU A 89 -30.12 -23.96 -24.50
N LEU A 90 -29.03 -24.73 -24.47
CA LEU A 90 -28.11 -24.88 -25.60
C LEU A 90 -28.75 -25.70 -26.73
N GLN A 91 -28.75 -25.17 -27.95
CA GLN A 91 -29.38 -25.82 -29.13
C GLN A 91 -28.36 -26.54 -30.03
N ALA A 92 -27.15 -25.98 -30.23
CA ALA A 92 -26.05 -26.62 -30.98
C ALA A 92 -24.68 -25.91 -30.77
N GLY A 93 -23.60 -26.69 -30.70
CA GLY A 93 -22.19 -26.23 -30.71
C GLY A 93 -21.18 -27.31 -30.25
N THR A 94 -20.11 -27.55 -31.02
CA THR A 94 -18.95 -28.39 -30.63
C THR A 94 -18.00 -27.58 -29.74
N PRO A 95 -17.36 -28.15 -28.69
CA PRO A 95 -16.41 -27.40 -27.87
C PRO A 95 -15.19 -27.03 -28.72
N THR A 96 -15.12 -25.78 -29.15
CA THR A 96 -13.95 -25.20 -29.83
C THR A 96 -13.07 -24.53 -28.77
N PRO A 97 -11.72 -24.67 -28.85
CA PRO A 97 -10.81 -24.26 -27.78
C PRO A 97 -11.02 -22.80 -27.37
N THR A 98 -10.95 -22.58 -26.05
CA THR A 98 -10.98 -21.28 -25.40
C THR A 98 -10.17 -20.26 -26.21
N PRO A 99 -10.77 -19.16 -26.71
CA PRO A 99 -9.98 -18.10 -27.32
C PRO A 99 -9.02 -17.59 -26.25
N THR A 100 -7.73 -17.60 -26.57
CA THR A 100 -6.75 -16.86 -25.77
C THR A 100 -7.28 -15.43 -25.65
N PRO A 101 -7.45 -14.88 -24.43
CA PRO A 101 -8.03 -13.56 -24.26
C PRO A 101 -7.22 -12.58 -25.10
N THR A 102 -7.86 -11.96 -26.09
CA THR A 102 -7.34 -10.73 -26.68
C THR A 102 -7.10 -9.80 -25.50
N PRO A 103 -5.87 -9.32 -25.27
CA PRO A 103 -5.61 -8.43 -24.15
C PRO A 103 -6.56 -7.24 -24.29
N THR A 104 -7.49 -7.10 -23.34
CA THR A 104 -8.18 -5.83 -23.13
C THR A 104 -7.08 -4.78 -23.10
N PRO A 105 -7.11 -3.74 -23.96
CA PRO A 105 -6.08 -2.72 -23.93
C PRO A 105 -6.00 -2.23 -22.49
N THR A 106 -4.86 -2.46 -21.84
CA THR A 106 -4.58 -1.88 -20.53
C THR A 106 -4.80 -0.38 -20.72
N PRO A 107 -5.70 0.26 -19.97
CA PRO A 107 -5.92 1.69 -20.11
C PRO A 107 -4.54 2.35 -19.99
N THR A 108 -4.13 3.04 -21.05
CA THR A 108 -2.87 3.78 -21.03
C THR A 108 -3.04 4.82 -19.92
N PRO A 109 -2.24 4.77 -18.84
CA PRO A 109 -2.44 5.66 -17.72
C PRO A 109 -2.36 7.09 -18.24
N THR A 110 -3.33 7.92 -17.85
CA THR A 110 -3.25 9.36 -18.11
C THR A 110 -1.94 9.84 -17.50
N PRO A 111 -1.02 10.45 -18.27
CA PRO A 111 0.28 10.83 -17.76
C PRO A 111 0.10 11.72 -16.52
N THR A 112 0.67 11.30 -15.39
CA THR A 112 0.71 12.12 -14.19
C THR A 112 1.46 13.42 -14.55
N PRO A 113 0.84 14.60 -14.43
CA PRO A 113 1.54 15.85 -14.68
C PRO A 113 2.76 15.92 -13.75
N THR A 114 3.92 16.32 -14.27
CA THR A 114 5.13 16.50 -13.46
C THR A 114 4.94 17.75 -12.62
N PRO A 115 4.82 17.65 -11.28
CA PRO A 115 4.58 18.84 -10.47
C PRO A 115 5.85 19.68 -10.36
N ASN A 116 5.67 21.00 -10.25
CA ASN A 116 6.77 21.92 -10.00
C ASN A 116 7.09 21.90 -8.49
N GLY A 117 8.32 21.50 -8.13
CA GLY A 117 8.82 21.48 -6.75
C GLY A 117 8.95 20.08 -6.14
N ARG A 118 9.62 20.00 -4.97
CA ARG A 118 9.77 18.75 -4.21
C ARG A 118 8.57 18.52 -3.31
N GLU A 119 8.17 17.26 -3.18
CA GLU A 119 7.09 16.84 -2.29
C GLU A 119 7.64 16.63 -0.87
N ILE A 120 6.96 17.19 0.12
CA ILE A 120 7.31 17.04 1.53
C ILE A 120 6.05 16.63 2.27
N GLY A 121 5.99 15.40 2.75
CA GLY A 121 4.81 14.90 3.45
C GLY A 121 5.11 14.26 4.79
N SER A 122 4.06 13.94 5.54
CA SER A 122 4.19 13.20 6.77
C SER A 122 2.94 12.37 7.06
N TYR A 123 3.12 11.30 7.82
CA TYR A 123 2.01 10.55 8.38
C TYR A 123 1.44 11.24 9.64
N PHE A 124 0.12 11.30 9.72
CA PHE A 124 -0.63 11.60 10.94
C PHE A 124 -1.28 10.31 11.44
N ALA A 125 -0.90 9.89 12.64
CA ALA A 125 -1.46 8.71 13.29
C ALA A 125 -2.88 8.98 13.81
N GLN A 126 -3.84 8.18 13.38
CA GLN A 126 -5.25 8.21 13.83
C GLN A 126 -5.33 8.18 15.36
N TRP A 127 -4.52 7.33 16.00
CA TRP A 127 -4.47 7.15 17.46
C TRP A 127 -3.64 8.23 18.19
N GLY A 128 -2.99 9.15 17.47
CA GLY A 128 -2.20 10.25 18.04
C GLY A 128 -3.00 11.15 18.98
N VAL A 129 -4.32 11.16 18.84
CA VAL A 129 -5.25 11.99 19.59
C VAL A 129 -5.49 11.53 21.03
N TYR A 130 -5.09 10.30 21.38
CA TYR A 130 -5.29 9.72 22.72
C TYR A 130 -4.11 10.02 23.64
N GLY A 131 -3.37 9.00 24.10
CA GLY A 131 -2.26 9.14 25.04
C GLY A 131 -1.06 9.94 24.51
N ARG A 132 -1.00 10.17 23.20
CA ARG A 132 -0.03 11.07 22.56
C ARG A 132 -0.48 12.54 22.60
N ALA A 133 -1.78 12.77 22.81
CA ALA A 133 -2.42 14.08 22.89
C ALA A 133 -2.06 15.03 21.72
N TYR A 134 -1.83 14.48 20.53
CA TYR A 134 -1.50 15.21 19.30
C TYR A 134 -2.73 15.25 18.39
N GLU A 135 -3.27 16.44 18.19
CA GLU A 135 -4.48 16.73 17.43
C GLU A 135 -4.12 17.27 16.04
N VAL A 136 -5.01 17.11 15.06
CA VAL A 136 -4.83 17.74 13.72
C VAL A 136 -4.64 19.26 13.84
N ALA A 137 -5.25 19.88 14.86
CA ALA A 137 -5.07 21.29 15.17
C ALA A 137 -3.60 21.66 15.45
N ASP A 138 -2.80 20.75 15.99
CA ASP A 138 -1.39 21.02 16.33
C ASP A 138 -0.54 21.21 15.06
N ILE A 139 -0.96 20.65 13.92
CA ILE A 139 -0.32 20.85 12.62
C ILE A 139 -0.51 22.32 12.15
N HIS A 140 -1.65 22.92 12.46
CA HIS A 140 -1.95 24.32 12.15
C HIS A 140 -1.28 25.29 13.12
N THR A 141 -1.31 24.97 14.43
CA THR A 141 -0.94 25.91 15.49
C THR A 141 0.54 25.87 15.84
N THR A 142 1.21 24.73 15.68
CA THR A 142 2.65 24.62 15.89
C THR A 142 3.37 25.38 14.77
N LYS A 143 4.25 26.32 15.16
CA LYS A 143 5.00 27.15 14.22
C LYS A 143 6.49 27.06 14.51
N THR A 144 7.27 27.03 13.44
CA THR A 144 8.73 27.09 13.51
C THR A 144 9.27 28.24 12.67
N PRO A 145 10.43 28.82 13.03
CA PRO A 145 11.05 29.86 12.23
C PRO A 145 11.64 29.26 10.93
N VAL A 146 11.08 29.68 9.81
CA VAL A 146 11.59 29.43 8.45
C VAL A 146 11.96 30.78 7.84
N ASN A 147 13.26 31.00 7.60
CA ASN A 147 13.80 32.27 7.07
C ASN A 147 13.32 33.52 7.85
N GLY A 148 13.24 33.41 9.18
CA GLY A 148 12.79 34.51 10.05
C GLY A 148 11.28 34.69 10.17
N VAL A 149 10.47 33.88 9.46
CA VAL A 149 9.00 33.92 9.52
C VAL A 149 8.49 32.72 10.33
N GLN A 150 7.51 32.94 11.21
CA GLN A 150 6.83 31.86 11.92
C GLN A 150 5.86 31.15 10.97
N THR A 151 6.24 29.96 10.53
CA THR A 151 5.50 29.16 9.54
C THR A 151 4.88 27.95 10.25
N SER A 152 3.59 27.68 9.99
CA SER A 152 2.93 26.50 10.55
C SER A 152 3.55 25.21 10.04
N ILE A 153 3.31 24.08 10.72
CA ILE A 153 3.70 22.77 10.18
C ILE A 153 2.91 22.47 8.91
N ALA A 154 1.63 22.83 8.86
CA ALA A 154 0.79 22.66 7.67
C ALA A 154 1.35 23.38 6.43
N ASP A 155 1.88 24.61 6.58
CA ASP A 155 2.51 25.37 5.48
C ASP A 155 3.90 24.82 5.07
N GLN A 156 4.44 23.88 5.84
CA GLN A 156 5.70 23.18 5.56
C GLN A 156 5.49 21.79 4.94
N LEU A 157 4.24 21.42 4.66
CA LEU A 157 3.87 20.14 4.06
C LEU A 157 3.16 20.35 2.71
N THR A 158 3.42 19.48 1.75
CA THR A 158 2.67 19.38 0.49
C THR A 158 1.55 18.34 0.61
N PHE A 159 1.72 17.32 1.45
CA PHE A 159 0.67 16.33 1.74
C PHE A 159 0.75 15.76 3.16
N ILE A 160 -0.37 15.20 3.63
CA ILE A 160 -0.46 14.36 4.83
C ILE A 160 -1.01 12.99 4.42
N ASN A 161 -0.37 11.92 4.88
CA ASN A 161 -0.97 10.59 4.89
C ASN A 161 -1.69 10.38 6.22
N TYR A 162 -3.00 10.16 6.18
CA TYR A 162 -3.75 9.78 7.37
C TYR A 162 -3.62 8.27 7.59
N ALA A 163 -2.95 7.88 8.67
CA ALA A 163 -2.71 6.49 9.06
C ALA A 163 -3.74 6.05 10.11
N PHE A 164 -4.60 5.07 9.88
CA PHE A 164 -4.78 4.31 8.64
C PHE A 164 -6.28 4.05 8.39
N GLY A 165 -6.62 3.73 7.14
CA GLY A 165 -7.81 2.98 6.80
C GLY A 165 -7.49 1.48 6.72
N ASN A 166 -8.48 0.62 6.98
CA ASN A 166 -8.29 -0.83 6.97
C ASN A 166 -9.17 -1.51 5.90
N VAL A 167 -8.76 -2.71 5.51
CA VAL A 167 -9.45 -3.61 4.59
C VAL A 167 -10.05 -4.77 5.37
N TYR A 168 -11.30 -5.11 5.10
CA TYR A 168 -12.02 -6.19 5.77
C TYR A 168 -12.58 -7.18 4.76
N GLN A 169 -12.71 -8.44 5.17
CA GLN A 169 -13.46 -9.42 4.40
C GLN A 169 -14.97 -9.14 4.57
N LYS A 170 -15.66 -8.82 3.47
CA LYS A 170 -17.07 -8.42 3.47
C LYS A 170 -17.72 -8.73 2.12
N ASN A 171 -19.01 -9.03 2.12
CA ASN A 171 -19.80 -9.26 0.90
C ASN A 171 -19.15 -10.28 -0.08
N GLY A 172 -18.57 -11.36 0.45
CA GLY A 172 -17.90 -12.39 -0.35
C GLY A 172 -16.56 -11.99 -0.97
N GLY A 173 -16.03 -10.80 -0.65
CA GLY A 173 -14.73 -10.33 -1.07
C GLY A 173 -14.06 -9.46 0.00
N TYR A 174 -13.40 -8.39 -0.43
CA TYR A 174 -12.61 -7.52 0.45
C TYR A 174 -12.90 -6.06 0.16
N GLU A 175 -13.17 -5.30 1.22
CA GLU A 175 -13.64 -3.92 1.12
C GLU A 175 -12.97 -3.03 2.18
N CYS A 176 -12.78 -1.75 1.86
CA CYS A 176 -12.56 -0.76 2.92
C CYS A 176 -13.85 -0.63 3.74
N ASP A 177 -13.71 -0.60 5.06
CA ASP A 177 -14.80 -0.31 5.99
C ASP A 177 -14.28 0.53 7.15
N MET A 178 -15.19 1.01 7.99
CA MET A 178 -14.84 1.70 9.23
C MET A 178 -15.54 1.03 10.40
N VAL A 179 -14.76 0.63 11.39
CA VAL A 179 -15.26 0.03 12.64
C VAL A 179 -14.64 0.76 13.82
N THR A 180 -15.25 0.64 14.98
CA THR A 180 -14.63 1.03 16.26
C THR A 180 -14.27 -0.24 17.01
N ARG A 181 -13.03 -0.70 16.84
CA ARG A 181 -12.51 -1.93 17.42
C ARG A 181 -11.00 -1.82 17.65
N ALA A 182 -10.56 -2.02 18.88
CA ALA A 182 -9.14 -2.09 19.21
C ALA A 182 -8.43 -3.19 18.39
N GLU A 183 -7.22 -2.90 17.91
CA GLU A 183 -6.37 -3.90 17.27
C GLU A 183 -5.88 -4.90 18.32
N SER A 184 -6.28 -6.17 18.17
CA SER A 184 -5.98 -7.26 19.12
C SER A 184 -4.85 -8.18 18.66
N GLY A 185 -4.06 -7.77 17.68
CA GLY A 185 -3.00 -8.58 17.07
C GLY A 185 -3.56 -9.56 16.03
N ASP A 186 -4.69 -9.24 15.41
CA ASP A 186 -5.33 -10.06 14.38
C ASP A 186 -5.57 -9.32 13.06
N GLY A 187 -5.16 -8.05 12.97
CA GLY A 187 -5.22 -7.21 11.79
C GLY A 187 -6.63 -6.74 11.41
N THR A 188 -7.58 -6.79 12.34
CA THR A 188 -8.98 -6.43 12.10
C THR A 188 -9.49 -5.30 13.00
N GLY A 189 -8.57 -4.54 13.60
CA GLY A 189 -8.89 -3.30 14.30
C GLY A 189 -9.36 -2.18 13.37
N GLY A 190 -9.80 -1.08 13.96
CA GLY A 190 -10.22 0.16 13.30
C GLY A 190 -10.70 1.17 14.34
N ASP A 191 -10.63 2.46 14.04
CA ASP A 191 -11.04 3.50 15.00
C ASP A 191 -11.87 4.62 14.35
N ALA A 192 -13.07 4.24 13.90
CA ALA A 192 -14.08 5.18 13.42
C ALA A 192 -14.43 6.27 14.45
N TYR A 193 -14.20 5.99 15.75
CA TYR A 193 -14.40 6.97 16.81
C TYR A 193 -13.45 8.15 16.70
N ALA A 194 -12.14 7.90 16.57
CA ALA A 194 -11.16 8.95 16.29
C ALA A 194 -11.41 9.66 14.96
N ASP A 195 -11.81 8.91 13.94
CA ASP A 195 -11.94 9.40 12.57
C ASP A 195 -13.05 10.42 12.41
N TYR A 196 -14.28 10.10 12.83
CA TYR A 196 -15.43 10.96 12.53
C TYR A 196 -16.51 11.04 13.61
N GLN A 197 -16.35 10.37 14.76
CA GLN A 197 -17.39 10.37 15.81
C GLN A 197 -17.08 11.33 16.96
N ARG A 198 -15.86 11.24 17.51
CA ARG A 198 -15.46 11.97 18.72
C ARG A 198 -15.55 13.48 18.55
N SER A 199 -15.70 14.19 19.66
CA SER A 199 -15.44 15.64 19.71
C SER A 199 -13.95 15.89 19.93
N PRO A 200 -13.24 16.60 19.02
CA PRO A 200 -11.82 16.88 19.19
C PRO A 200 -11.53 17.76 20.41
N ALA A 201 -10.43 17.51 21.11
CA ALA A 201 -10.03 18.32 22.26
C ALA A 201 -9.55 19.71 21.82
N ARG A 202 -8.94 19.80 20.64
CA ARG A 202 -8.57 21.05 19.96
C ARG A 202 -9.04 20.99 18.51
N THR A 203 -9.62 22.09 18.03
CA THR A 203 -10.10 22.20 16.66
C THR A 203 -9.28 23.20 15.87
N VAL A 204 -9.09 22.95 14.58
CA VAL A 204 -8.25 23.78 13.69
C VAL A 204 -8.72 25.23 13.65
N ASN A 205 -10.04 25.44 13.64
CA ASN A 205 -10.65 26.77 13.58
C ASN A 205 -11.06 27.33 14.96
N GLY A 206 -10.72 26.62 16.05
CA GLY A 206 -11.09 27.01 17.42
C GLY A 206 -12.60 26.98 17.72
N GLN A 207 -13.42 26.39 16.85
CA GLN A 207 -14.86 26.27 17.05
C GLN A 207 -15.24 24.88 17.56
N ALA A 208 -16.28 24.81 18.38
CA ALA A 208 -16.88 23.53 18.78
C ALA A 208 -17.56 22.86 17.58
N VAL A 209 -17.54 21.53 17.54
CA VAL A 209 -18.26 20.76 16.53
C VAL A 209 -19.73 20.64 16.95
N PRO A 210 -20.71 21.00 16.09
CA PRO A 210 -22.12 20.78 16.40
C PRO A 210 -22.41 19.31 16.70
N TRP A 211 -23.33 19.08 17.64
CA TRP A 211 -23.68 17.74 18.12
C TRP A 211 -24.33 16.88 17.01
N ASP A 212 -25.02 17.52 16.06
CA ASP A 212 -25.72 16.92 14.93
C ASP A 212 -24.93 16.97 13.61
N ALA A 213 -23.67 17.43 13.65
CA ALA A 213 -22.85 17.50 12.44
C ALA A 213 -22.58 16.10 11.86
N PRO A 214 -22.75 15.87 10.55
CA PRO A 214 -22.54 14.56 9.94
C PRO A 214 -21.07 14.11 9.95
N LEU A 215 -20.13 15.01 10.22
CA LEU A 215 -18.69 14.72 10.30
C LEU A 215 -18.10 15.40 11.54
N SER A 216 -17.27 14.67 12.28
CA SER A 216 -16.48 15.17 13.42
C SER A 216 -15.06 14.61 13.36
N GLY A 217 -14.39 14.48 14.51
CA GLY A 217 -13.12 13.77 14.65
C GLY A 217 -12.01 14.32 13.75
N ASN A 218 -11.05 13.46 13.46
CA ASN A 218 -9.89 13.80 12.64
C ASN A 218 -10.31 14.21 11.22
N PHE A 219 -11.32 13.58 10.63
CA PHE A 219 -11.73 13.85 9.26
C PHE A 219 -12.29 15.27 9.10
N LEU A 220 -13.12 15.74 10.03
CA LEU A 220 -13.54 17.13 10.03
C LEU A 220 -12.35 18.07 10.19
N GLN A 221 -11.43 17.77 11.12
CA GLN A 221 -10.28 18.64 11.34
C GLN A 221 -9.35 18.70 10.13
N LEU A 222 -9.12 17.59 9.42
CA LEU A 222 -8.33 17.58 8.17
C LEU A 222 -9.01 18.42 7.08
N LYS A 223 -10.35 18.35 6.96
CA LYS A 223 -11.11 19.19 6.03
C LYS A 223 -10.95 20.67 6.35
N LEU A 224 -11.01 21.05 7.63
CA LEU A 224 -10.79 22.42 8.08
C LEU A 224 -9.32 22.85 7.90
N LEU A 225 -8.36 21.96 8.11
CA LEU A 225 -6.93 22.22 7.87
C LEU A 225 -6.68 22.60 6.41
N LYS A 226 -7.23 21.84 5.47
CA LYS A 226 -7.11 22.15 4.04
C LYS A 226 -7.79 23.46 3.64
N GLN A 227 -8.85 23.87 4.34
CA GLN A 227 -9.46 25.19 4.10
C GLN A 227 -8.54 26.34 4.51
N GLN A 228 -7.76 26.17 5.58
CA GLN A 228 -6.74 27.15 6.00
C GLN A 228 -5.47 27.07 5.15
N HIS A 229 -5.14 25.89 4.62
CA HIS A 229 -3.94 25.61 3.83
C HIS A 229 -4.31 24.98 2.48
N PRO A 230 -4.81 25.76 1.51
CA PRO A 230 -5.42 25.22 0.28
C PRO A 230 -4.46 24.45 -0.65
N ASN A 231 -3.15 24.57 -0.44
CA ASN A 231 -2.14 23.81 -1.20
C ASN A 231 -1.82 22.44 -0.56
N LEU A 232 -2.26 22.20 0.68
CA LEU A 232 -2.04 20.96 1.39
C LEU A 232 -3.00 19.88 0.87
N LYS A 233 -2.45 18.71 0.52
CA LYS A 233 -3.22 17.53 0.17
C LYS A 233 -3.32 16.56 1.36
N VAL A 234 -4.38 15.76 1.40
CA VAL A 234 -4.53 14.70 2.41
C VAL A 234 -4.86 13.40 1.69
N PHE A 235 -4.14 12.33 1.99
CA PHE A 235 -4.39 10.99 1.46
C PHE A 235 -4.79 10.06 2.58
N ILE A 236 -5.76 9.18 2.32
CA ILE A 236 -6.01 8.06 3.23
C ILE A 236 -4.94 7.00 2.96
N SER A 237 -4.16 6.62 3.98
CA SER A 237 -3.25 5.49 3.88
C SER A 237 -3.98 4.21 4.29
N LEU A 238 -4.04 3.23 3.38
CA LEU A 238 -4.68 1.96 3.62
C LEU A 238 -3.63 0.94 4.04
N GLY A 239 -3.84 0.30 5.20
CA GLY A 239 -2.96 -0.75 5.71
C GLY A 239 -1.99 -0.28 6.78
N GLY A 240 -0.70 -0.36 6.47
CA GLY A 240 0.40 -0.32 7.43
C GLY A 240 0.68 -1.69 8.02
N TRP A 241 1.67 -1.74 8.91
CA TRP A 241 2.20 -2.97 9.51
C TRP A 241 1.13 -3.94 10.01
N SER A 242 0.18 -3.45 10.82
CA SER A 242 -0.85 -4.28 11.45
C SER A 242 -2.08 -4.53 10.57
N TRP A 243 -2.40 -3.64 9.62
CA TRP A 243 -3.65 -3.72 8.85
C TRP A 243 -3.47 -4.16 7.40
N SER A 244 -2.29 -4.73 7.10
CA SER A 244 -2.00 -5.32 5.79
C SER A 244 -2.60 -6.71 5.55
N LYS A 245 -3.38 -7.23 6.50
CA LYS A 245 -3.85 -8.62 6.55
C LYS A 245 -4.41 -9.16 5.24
N TYR A 246 -5.31 -8.41 4.61
CA TYR A 246 -6.12 -8.89 3.51
C TYR A 246 -5.67 -8.43 2.13
N PHE A 247 -4.56 -7.67 1.99
CA PHE A 247 -4.16 -7.17 0.68
C PHE A 247 -3.87 -8.27 -0.33
N SER A 248 -3.10 -9.30 0.04
CA SER A 248 -2.79 -10.42 -0.87
C SER A 248 -4.08 -11.10 -1.36
N ALA A 249 -4.97 -11.46 -0.44
CA ALA A 249 -6.22 -12.12 -0.78
C ALA A 249 -7.14 -11.22 -1.63
N ALA A 250 -7.18 -9.92 -1.36
CA ALA A 250 -7.94 -8.95 -2.14
C ALA A 250 -7.35 -8.75 -3.54
N ALA A 251 -6.02 -8.73 -3.66
CA ALA A 251 -5.33 -8.47 -4.92
C ALA A 251 -5.30 -9.67 -5.87
N LYS A 252 -5.55 -10.88 -5.34
CA LYS A 252 -5.40 -12.17 -6.05
C LYS A 252 -6.23 -12.30 -7.32
N THR A 253 -7.46 -11.78 -7.33
CA THR A 253 -8.36 -11.91 -8.48
C THR A 253 -8.79 -10.55 -9.00
N ASP A 254 -9.18 -10.51 -10.28
CA ASP A 254 -9.72 -9.29 -10.90
C ASP A 254 -10.96 -8.77 -10.16
N ALA A 255 -11.88 -9.66 -9.80
CA ALA A 255 -13.06 -9.32 -9.03
C ALA A 255 -12.72 -8.76 -7.63
N GLY A 256 -11.73 -9.36 -6.95
CA GLY A 256 -11.26 -8.90 -5.65
C GLY A 256 -10.66 -7.49 -5.71
N ARG A 257 -9.78 -7.23 -6.68
CA ARG A 257 -9.18 -5.90 -6.90
C ARG A 257 -10.24 -4.84 -7.16
N LYS A 258 -11.19 -5.14 -8.05
CA LYS A 258 -12.31 -4.24 -8.39
C LYS A 258 -13.18 -3.92 -7.20
N GLN A 259 -13.51 -4.93 -6.38
CA GLN A 259 -14.31 -4.75 -5.18
C GLN A 259 -13.59 -3.89 -4.14
N LEU A 260 -12.31 -4.18 -3.90
CA LEU A 260 -11.49 -3.40 -2.96
C LEU A 260 -11.41 -1.94 -3.40
N ALA A 261 -10.93 -1.67 -4.62
CA ALA A 261 -10.78 -0.31 -5.13
C ALA A 261 -12.11 0.47 -5.09
N ARG A 262 -13.21 -0.15 -5.52
CA ARG A 262 -14.54 0.47 -5.53
C ARG A 262 -15.00 0.88 -4.14
N SER A 263 -14.86 -0.02 -3.16
CA SER A 263 -15.29 0.26 -1.78
C SER A 263 -14.47 1.38 -1.14
N CYS A 264 -13.15 1.39 -1.31
CA CYS A 264 -12.26 2.41 -0.78
C CYS A 264 -12.51 3.79 -1.41
N ILE A 265 -12.71 3.84 -2.73
CA ILE A 265 -13.04 5.09 -3.43
C ILE A 265 -14.42 5.60 -3.02
N LYS A 266 -15.42 4.73 -2.91
CA LYS A 266 -16.75 5.11 -2.41
C LYS A 266 -16.66 5.72 -0.99
N MET A 267 -15.94 5.06 -0.10
CA MET A 267 -15.85 5.48 1.29
C MET A 267 -15.05 6.77 1.47
N PHE A 268 -13.83 6.81 0.95
CA PHE A 268 -12.89 7.90 1.26
C PHE A 268 -12.87 9.02 0.21
N ILE A 269 -13.16 8.73 -1.06
CA ILE A 269 -13.14 9.76 -2.13
C ILE A 269 -14.52 10.33 -2.41
N ALA A 270 -15.54 9.48 -2.57
CA ALA A 270 -16.92 9.95 -2.62
C ALA A 270 -17.42 10.40 -1.23
N GLY A 271 -16.77 9.92 -0.15
CA GLY A 271 -17.03 10.37 1.22
C GLY A 271 -18.23 9.71 1.87
N ASP A 272 -18.67 8.55 1.36
CA ASP A 272 -19.82 7.81 1.87
C ASP A 272 -19.42 7.00 3.12
N LEU A 273 -19.48 7.65 4.27
CA LEU A 273 -19.15 7.00 5.54
C LEU A 273 -20.33 6.15 6.05
N PRO A 274 -20.06 5.01 6.72
CA PRO A 274 -21.09 4.32 7.49
C PRO A 274 -21.71 5.22 8.54
N VAL A 275 -23.03 5.15 8.72
CA VAL A 275 -23.69 5.88 9.81
C VAL A 275 -23.40 5.18 11.13
N GLN A 276 -22.68 5.85 12.02
CA GLN A 276 -22.30 5.36 13.35
C GLN A 276 -22.36 6.53 14.34
N ASP A 277 -22.89 6.28 15.53
CA ASP A 277 -23.06 7.31 16.59
C ASP A 277 -23.74 8.61 16.08
N GLY A 278 -24.75 8.47 15.23
CA GLY A 278 -25.50 9.60 14.66
C GLY A 278 -24.73 10.41 13.60
N ARG A 279 -23.50 10.03 13.25
CA ARG A 279 -22.65 10.71 12.25
C ARG A 279 -22.34 9.80 11.06
N GLY A 280 -21.84 10.37 9.98
CA GLY A 280 -21.58 9.68 8.71
C GLY A 280 -22.72 9.87 7.70
N GLY A 281 -22.82 8.95 6.75
CA GLY A 281 -23.78 9.00 5.65
C GLY A 281 -23.16 9.42 4.30
N PRO A 282 -23.97 9.42 3.23
CA PRO A 282 -23.51 9.73 1.88
C PRO A 282 -22.82 11.09 1.79
N GLY A 283 -21.61 11.13 1.24
CA GLY A 283 -20.83 12.36 1.08
C GLY A 283 -20.37 13.06 2.36
N ALA A 284 -20.58 12.50 3.56
CA ALA A 284 -20.20 13.12 4.82
C ALA A 284 -18.71 13.52 4.87
N ALA A 285 -17.82 12.68 4.33
CA ALA A 285 -16.38 12.94 4.23
C ALA A 285 -15.94 13.52 2.86
N LYS A 286 -16.86 13.92 1.98
CA LYS A 286 -16.49 14.45 0.66
C LYS A 286 -15.55 15.65 0.81
N GLY A 287 -14.43 15.59 0.08
CA GLY A 287 -13.40 16.63 0.06
C GLY A 287 -12.36 16.56 1.17
N VAL A 288 -12.45 15.59 2.10
CA VAL A 288 -11.39 15.32 3.08
C VAL A 288 -10.12 14.86 2.34
N PHE A 289 -10.24 13.81 1.53
CA PHE A 289 -9.10 13.16 0.86
C PHE A 289 -8.93 13.60 -0.60
N ASP A 290 -7.68 13.76 -1.03
CA ASP A 290 -7.23 14.11 -2.38
C ASP A 290 -6.62 12.92 -3.14
N GLY A 291 -6.67 11.73 -2.54
CA GLY A 291 -6.04 10.53 -3.06
C GLY A 291 -6.02 9.39 -2.06
N ILE A 292 -5.49 8.26 -2.51
CA ILE A 292 -5.32 7.04 -1.72
C ILE A 292 -3.84 6.67 -1.74
N ASP A 293 -3.32 6.32 -0.57
CA ASP A 293 -2.01 5.71 -0.39
C ASP A 293 -2.20 4.23 -0.01
N ILE A 294 -1.43 3.35 -0.65
CA ILE A 294 -1.46 1.91 -0.35
C ILE A 294 -0.22 1.53 0.44
N ASP A 295 -0.40 1.09 1.68
CA ASP A 295 0.69 0.64 2.54
C ASP A 295 0.51 -0.86 2.84
N TRP A 296 0.80 -1.68 1.82
CA TRP A 296 0.77 -3.13 1.94
C TRP A 296 2.14 -3.63 2.40
N GLU A 297 2.20 -4.14 3.63
CA GLU A 297 3.39 -4.68 4.27
C GLU A 297 3.34 -6.21 4.44
N TYR A 298 3.86 -7.02 3.51
CA TYR A 298 4.40 -6.67 2.19
C TYR A 298 3.96 -7.67 1.12
N PRO A 299 3.93 -7.30 -0.17
CA PRO A 299 3.81 -8.26 -1.26
C PRO A 299 4.84 -9.39 -1.13
N GLY A 300 4.37 -10.65 -1.12
CA GLY A 300 5.23 -11.82 -0.97
C GLY A 300 5.64 -12.14 0.48
N GLY A 301 5.10 -11.42 1.47
CA GLY A 301 5.29 -11.69 2.89
C GLY A 301 6.43 -10.90 3.55
N GLY A 302 6.82 -11.32 4.76
CA GLY A 302 7.82 -10.62 5.59
C GLY A 302 7.25 -9.47 6.44
N GLY A 303 5.92 -9.34 6.49
CA GLY A 303 5.20 -8.50 7.46
C GLY A 303 4.61 -9.35 8.60
N MET A 304 3.47 -8.92 9.15
CA MET A 304 2.77 -9.66 10.20
C MET A 304 2.41 -11.09 9.78
N ALA A 305 2.60 -12.04 10.70
CA ALA A 305 2.46 -13.47 10.42
C ALA A 305 1.02 -13.89 10.03
N TYR A 306 0.01 -13.10 10.42
CA TYR A 306 -1.38 -13.35 10.05
C TYR A 306 -1.76 -12.77 8.67
N ASN A 307 -0.84 -12.08 7.99
CA ASN A 307 -1.13 -11.55 6.67
C ASN A 307 -1.35 -12.70 5.69
N THR A 308 -2.37 -12.55 4.86
CA THR A 308 -2.50 -13.40 3.68
C THR A 308 -1.32 -13.14 2.75
N VAL A 309 -0.78 -14.20 2.15
CA VAL A 309 0.38 -14.14 1.25
C VAL A 309 0.15 -15.10 0.09
N ASP A 310 0.54 -14.68 -1.11
CA ASP A 310 0.49 -15.50 -2.31
C ASP A 310 1.78 -15.29 -3.13
N PRO A 311 2.39 -16.34 -3.71
CA PRO A 311 3.56 -16.17 -4.58
C PRO A 311 3.33 -15.21 -5.76
N ALA A 312 2.08 -15.02 -6.19
CA ALA A 312 1.71 -14.07 -7.24
C ALA A 312 1.59 -12.61 -6.76
N ASP A 313 1.82 -12.32 -5.47
CA ASP A 313 1.69 -10.97 -4.89
C ASP A 313 2.53 -9.93 -5.65
N LYS A 314 3.68 -10.34 -6.19
CA LYS A 314 4.53 -9.49 -7.03
C LYS A 314 3.77 -8.89 -8.22
N GLN A 315 3.02 -9.71 -8.95
CA GLN A 315 2.20 -9.26 -10.09
C GLN A 315 0.88 -8.66 -9.61
N ASN A 316 0.30 -9.20 -8.54
CA ASN A 316 -0.98 -8.72 -8.01
C ASN A 316 -0.87 -7.30 -7.47
N PHE A 317 0.26 -6.90 -6.89
CA PHE A 317 0.52 -5.51 -6.49
C PHE A 317 0.43 -4.55 -7.69
N THR A 318 1.09 -4.89 -8.81
CA THR A 318 1.02 -4.12 -10.05
C THR A 318 -0.41 -3.98 -10.57
N LEU A 319 -1.15 -5.10 -10.60
CA LEU A 319 -2.54 -5.11 -11.06
C LEU A 319 -3.47 -4.33 -10.11
N LEU A 320 -3.19 -4.35 -8.81
CA LEU A 320 -3.93 -3.56 -7.82
C LEU A 320 -3.72 -2.06 -8.04
N MET A 321 -2.48 -1.62 -8.28
CA MET A 321 -2.21 -0.21 -8.59
C MET A 321 -2.91 0.24 -9.88
N ALA A 322 -2.91 -0.61 -10.91
CA ALA A 322 -3.62 -0.35 -12.16
C ALA A 322 -5.14 -0.17 -11.94
N GLU A 323 -5.73 -1.05 -11.12
CA GLU A 323 -7.17 -1.00 -10.81
C GLU A 323 -7.55 0.26 -10.01
N PHE A 324 -6.79 0.58 -8.95
CA PHE A 324 -7.02 1.83 -8.19
C PHE A 324 -6.89 3.06 -9.07
N ARG A 325 -5.88 3.12 -9.96
CA ARG A 325 -5.71 4.25 -10.88
C ARG A 325 -6.91 4.42 -11.81
N ALA A 326 -7.37 3.32 -12.41
CA ALA A 326 -8.52 3.34 -13.33
C ALA A 326 -9.80 3.86 -12.64
N GLN A 327 -10.09 3.40 -11.42
CA GLN A 327 -11.28 3.83 -10.70
C GLN A 327 -11.15 5.25 -10.12
N LEU A 328 -9.95 5.67 -9.69
CA LEU A 328 -9.69 7.05 -9.27
C LEU A 328 -9.83 8.03 -10.43
N ASP A 329 -9.42 7.64 -11.65
CA ASP A 329 -9.61 8.45 -12.85
C ASP A 329 -11.10 8.55 -13.22
N ALA A 330 -11.86 7.45 -13.13
CA ALA A 330 -13.30 7.46 -13.34
C ALA A 330 -14.03 8.38 -12.33
N GLN A 331 -13.70 8.27 -11.04
CA GLN A 331 -14.25 9.16 -10.02
C GLN A 331 -13.81 10.61 -10.24
N GLY A 332 -12.56 10.82 -10.66
CA GLY A 332 -12.02 12.14 -10.95
C GLY A 332 -12.70 12.83 -12.15
N ALA A 333 -13.10 12.07 -13.16
CA ALA A 333 -13.88 12.58 -14.29
C ALA A 333 -15.27 13.07 -13.86
N ILE A 334 -15.90 12.38 -12.89
CA ILE A 334 -17.19 12.80 -12.30
C ILE A 334 -17.01 14.09 -11.49
N ASP A 335 -15.95 14.18 -10.70
CA ASP A 335 -15.72 15.31 -9.79
C ASP A 335 -15.01 16.51 -10.43
N GLY A 336 -14.53 16.37 -11.67
CA GLY A 336 -13.72 17.40 -12.34
C GLY A 336 -12.34 17.61 -11.71
N LYS A 337 -11.76 16.59 -11.06
CA LYS A 337 -10.48 16.66 -10.34
C LYS A 337 -9.70 15.36 -10.44
N ARG A 338 -8.37 15.43 -10.58
CA ARG A 338 -7.50 14.25 -10.47
C ARG A 338 -7.21 13.91 -9.01
N TYR A 339 -7.39 12.64 -8.63
CA TYR A 339 -6.99 12.09 -7.34
C TYR A 339 -5.62 11.41 -7.41
N ALA A 340 -4.78 11.61 -6.39
CA ALA A 340 -3.46 10.98 -6.33
C ALA A 340 -3.55 9.48 -5.96
N LEU A 341 -2.62 8.69 -6.48
CA LEU A 341 -2.37 7.32 -6.03
C LEU A 341 -0.91 7.19 -5.62
N THR A 342 -0.66 6.87 -4.36
CA THR A 342 0.68 6.67 -3.80
C THR A 342 0.77 5.30 -3.11
N ALA A 343 1.97 4.89 -2.72
CA ALA A 343 2.16 3.72 -1.88
C ALA A 343 3.40 3.90 -1.00
N ALA A 344 3.30 3.45 0.26
CA ALA A 344 4.47 3.15 1.06
C ALA A 344 4.99 1.75 0.69
N ILE A 345 6.30 1.64 0.49
CA ILE A 345 6.95 0.40 0.06
C ILE A 345 8.17 0.10 0.93
N GLY A 346 8.43 -1.18 1.15
CA GLY A 346 9.60 -1.64 1.89
C GLY A 346 10.92 -1.27 1.20
N ALA A 347 11.89 -0.81 1.99
CA ALA A 347 13.20 -0.39 1.51
C ALA A 347 14.21 -1.56 1.34
N GLY A 348 13.94 -2.73 1.93
CA GLY A 348 14.80 -3.90 1.77
C GLY A 348 14.91 -4.35 0.31
N THR A 349 16.11 -4.67 -0.15
CA THR A 349 16.33 -5.13 -1.53
C THR A 349 15.55 -6.41 -1.87
N ASP A 350 15.32 -7.27 -0.88
CA ASP A 350 14.45 -8.44 -0.93
C ASP A 350 12.96 -8.07 -1.08
N LYS A 351 12.51 -7.00 -0.41
CA LYS A 351 11.14 -6.48 -0.55
C LYS A 351 10.92 -5.86 -1.93
N ILE A 352 11.86 -5.05 -2.40
CA ILE A 352 11.81 -4.45 -3.74
C ILE A 352 11.76 -5.55 -4.81
N ALA A 353 12.55 -6.61 -4.65
CA ALA A 353 12.56 -7.76 -5.57
C ALA A 353 11.21 -8.51 -5.66
N ASN A 354 10.37 -8.40 -4.63
CA ASN A 354 9.01 -8.96 -4.61
C ASN A 354 7.96 -8.03 -5.23
N THR A 355 8.35 -6.96 -5.91
CA THR A 355 7.45 -6.06 -6.65
C THR A 355 7.94 -5.83 -8.09
N GLU A 356 7.20 -5.06 -8.90
CA GLU A 356 7.57 -4.75 -10.29
C GLU A 356 7.63 -3.22 -10.55
N PRO A 357 8.63 -2.49 -10.02
CA PRO A 357 8.67 -1.02 -10.04
C PRO A 357 8.46 -0.38 -11.42
N ALA A 358 9.13 -0.88 -12.46
CA ALA A 358 8.92 -0.41 -13.83
C ALA A 358 7.46 -0.53 -14.31
N LYS A 359 6.72 -1.54 -13.84
CA LYS A 359 5.36 -1.83 -14.32
C LYS A 359 4.28 -1.10 -13.52
N TYR A 360 4.47 -0.88 -12.22
CA TYR A 360 3.48 -0.17 -11.42
C TYR A 360 3.71 1.36 -11.40
N ALA A 361 4.94 1.83 -11.63
CA ALA A 361 5.26 3.26 -11.65
C ALA A 361 4.35 4.12 -12.58
N PRO A 362 3.88 3.66 -13.76
CA PRO A 362 2.97 4.43 -14.60
C PRO A 362 1.62 4.76 -13.94
N TYR A 363 1.15 3.94 -13.01
CA TYR A 363 -0.14 4.14 -12.33
C TYR A 363 -0.05 5.07 -11.11
N MET A 364 1.16 5.31 -10.63
CA MET A 364 1.39 6.00 -9.37
C MET A 364 1.85 7.43 -9.55
N ASP A 365 1.51 8.30 -8.61
CA ASP A 365 2.06 9.64 -8.51
C ASP A 365 3.50 9.60 -7.99
N TRP A 366 3.74 8.79 -6.94
CA TRP A 366 5.05 8.48 -6.37
C TRP A 366 4.95 7.30 -5.39
N VAL A 367 6.10 6.86 -4.88
CA VAL A 367 6.25 5.92 -3.77
C VAL A 367 6.95 6.59 -2.57
N ASN A 368 6.47 6.27 -1.38
CA ASN A 368 7.05 6.60 -0.09
C ASN A 368 7.96 5.41 0.32
N VAL A 369 9.28 5.50 0.13
CA VAL A 369 10.18 4.38 0.44
C VAL A 369 10.50 4.40 1.94
N MET A 370 10.09 3.37 2.68
CA MET A 370 10.25 3.27 4.14
C MET A 370 11.71 3.00 4.52
N THR A 371 12.58 4.00 4.34
CA THR A 371 14.02 3.96 4.60
C THR A 371 14.35 4.16 6.09
N TYR A 372 13.64 3.41 6.91
CA TYR A 372 13.76 3.30 8.35
C TYR A 372 13.38 1.86 8.74
N ASP A 373 13.51 1.52 10.02
CA ASP A 373 13.25 0.17 10.54
C ASP A 373 14.15 -0.92 9.96
N PHE A 374 15.35 -0.53 9.52
CA PHE A 374 16.38 -1.47 9.09
C PHE A 374 16.83 -2.40 10.22
N HIS A 375 16.90 -1.88 11.44
CA HIS A 375 17.37 -2.58 12.62
C HIS A 375 16.57 -2.14 13.85
N GLY A 376 16.34 -3.03 14.81
CA GLY A 376 15.47 -2.72 15.94
C GLY A 376 15.56 -3.71 17.10
N GLY A 377 14.77 -3.46 18.15
CA GLY A 377 14.76 -4.26 19.37
C GLY A 377 14.31 -5.73 19.20
N TRP A 378 13.90 -6.14 18.00
CA TRP A 378 13.73 -7.55 17.62
C TRP A 378 15.07 -8.28 17.39
N GLU A 379 16.17 -7.54 17.26
CA GLU A 379 17.54 -8.06 17.15
C GLU A 379 18.26 -7.99 18.50
N SER A 380 19.23 -8.88 18.70
CA SER A 380 20.08 -8.91 19.89
C SER A 380 21.36 -8.08 19.75
N THR A 381 21.55 -7.37 18.63
CA THR A 381 22.73 -6.53 18.35
C THR A 381 22.29 -5.13 17.99
N THR A 382 22.94 -4.11 18.58
CA THR A 382 22.65 -2.71 18.28
C THR A 382 23.09 -2.34 16.86
N ASN A 383 22.21 -1.66 16.11
CA ASN A 383 22.51 -1.19 14.77
C ASN A 383 21.60 -0.01 14.36
N PHE A 384 21.91 0.65 13.26
CA PHE A 384 21.27 1.88 12.80
C PHE A 384 19.94 1.61 12.09
N HIS A 385 18.82 2.05 12.66
CA HIS A 385 17.52 1.76 12.05
C HIS A 385 17.20 2.55 10.79
N ALA A 386 17.92 3.63 10.49
CA ALA A 386 17.59 4.52 9.36
C ALA A 386 18.83 5.01 8.59
N ALA A 387 19.91 4.21 8.60
CA ALA A 387 21.18 4.56 7.98
C ALA A 387 21.03 5.03 6.52
N LEU A 388 21.73 6.11 6.17
CA LEU A 388 21.75 6.60 4.79
C LEU A 388 22.65 5.73 3.90
N TYR A 389 23.79 5.30 4.41
CA TYR A 389 24.75 4.44 3.71
C TYR A 389 25.17 3.24 4.54
N HIS A 390 25.70 2.21 3.88
CA HIS A 390 26.30 1.05 4.51
C HIS A 390 27.58 1.40 5.29
N ASP A 391 27.75 0.77 6.46
CA ASP A 391 29.02 0.74 7.18
C ASP A 391 29.76 -0.57 6.90
N PRO A 392 31.00 -0.57 6.38
CA PRO A 392 31.81 -1.78 6.24
C PRO A 392 32.02 -2.58 7.53
N ALA A 393 31.82 -1.97 8.70
CA ALA A 393 31.90 -2.65 10.00
C ALA A 393 30.58 -3.28 10.46
N ASP A 394 29.49 -3.10 9.71
CA ASP A 394 28.19 -3.70 10.03
C ASP A 394 28.28 -5.24 10.03
N PRO A 395 27.90 -5.93 11.12
CA PRO A 395 27.97 -7.39 11.22
C PRO A 395 26.87 -8.12 10.44
N SER A 396 25.91 -7.40 9.86
CA SER A 396 24.77 -7.97 9.15
C SER A 396 25.20 -8.75 7.91
N THR A 397 24.41 -9.76 7.53
CA THR A 397 24.70 -10.62 6.39
C THR A 397 23.50 -10.75 5.46
N GLY A 398 23.71 -11.32 4.26
CA GLY A 398 22.64 -11.54 3.28
C GLY A 398 21.98 -10.23 2.81
N ALA A 399 20.64 -10.24 2.71
CA ALA A 399 19.87 -9.05 2.30
C ALA A 399 19.92 -7.92 3.34
N VAL A 400 20.03 -8.28 4.63
CA VAL A 400 20.05 -7.32 5.75
C VAL A 400 21.31 -6.45 5.72
N ALA A 401 22.44 -6.95 5.21
CA ALA A 401 23.64 -6.14 4.98
C ALA A 401 23.40 -4.94 4.03
N LYS A 402 22.30 -4.94 3.26
CA LYS A 402 21.91 -3.84 2.36
C LYS A 402 20.76 -3.00 2.90
N TYR A 403 20.42 -3.13 4.19
CA TYR A 403 19.37 -2.34 4.82
C TYR A 403 19.90 -0.95 5.17
N ASN A 404 20.06 -0.14 4.13
CA ASN A 404 20.35 1.28 4.20
C ASN A 404 19.62 2.01 3.06
N ALA A 405 19.41 3.31 3.22
CA ALA A 405 18.62 4.08 2.27
C ALA A 405 19.25 4.14 0.86
N ASN A 406 20.58 4.26 0.75
CA ASN A 406 21.25 4.34 -0.54
C ASN A 406 21.06 3.06 -1.38
N ASP A 407 21.24 1.89 -0.78
CA ASP A 407 21.07 0.62 -1.48
C ASP A 407 19.61 0.36 -1.84
N ALA A 408 18.66 0.73 -0.97
CA ALA A 408 17.23 0.68 -1.24
C ALA A 408 16.87 1.51 -2.48
N ILE A 409 17.28 2.79 -2.50
CA ILE A 409 17.00 3.71 -3.60
C ILE A 409 17.68 3.25 -4.89
N THR A 410 18.92 2.77 -4.80
CA THR A 410 19.66 2.23 -5.95
C THR A 410 18.96 1.01 -6.55
N ALA A 411 18.54 0.06 -5.72
CA ALA A 411 17.82 -1.13 -6.16
C ALA A 411 16.47 -0.79 -6.79
N LEU A 412 15.72 0.15 -6.19
CA LEU A 412 14.42 0.60 -6.70
C LEU A 412 14.53 1.29 -8.07
N VAL A 413 15.54 2.15 -8.24
CA VAL A 413 15.84 2.78 -9.54
C VAL A 413 16.29 1.74 -10.57
N ALA A 414 17.16 0.80 -10.19
CA ALA A 414 17.58 -0.29 -11.08
C ALA A 414 16.42 -1.20 -11.51
N ALA A 415 15.40 -1.35 -10.66
CA ALA A 415 14.16 -2.05 -10.96
C ALA A 415 13.15 -1.22 -11.80
N GLY A 416 13.53 0.02 -12.18
CA GLY A 416 12.82 0.87 -13.14
C GLY A 416 11.89 1.92 -12.54
N MET A 417 11.95 2.19 -11.23
CA MET A 417 11.22 3.32 -10.64
C MET A 417 11.86 4.66 -11.05
N PRO A 418 11.12 5.61 -11.64
CA PRO A 418 11.65 6.93 -11.93
C PRO A 418 12.04 7.70 -10.67
N LYS A 419 13.24 8.29 -10.64
CA LYS A 419 13.74 9.09 -9.50
C LYS A 419 12.78 10.21 -9.08
N ASN A 420 12.14 10.87 -10.04
CA ASN A 420 11.13 11.90 -9.81
C ASN A 420 9.76 11.38 -9.28
N LYS A 421 9.67 10.10 -8.94
CA LYS A 421 8.55 9.44 -8.26
C LYS A 421 8.97 8.77 -6.95
N ILE A 422 10.15 9.05 -6.42
CA ILE A 422 10.66 8.44 -5.18
C ILE A 422 10.73 9.51 -4.08
N LEU A 423 10.09 9.26 -2.93
CA LEU A 423 10.35 10.00 -1.70
C LEU A 423 11.16 9.15 -0.72
N LEU A 424 12.15 9.78 -0.11
CA LEU A 424 12.94 9.22 0.98
C LEU A 424 12.16 9.27 2.30
N GLY A 425 12.15 8.18 3.06
CA GLY A 425 11.53 8.13 4.39
C GLY A 425 12.43 8.67 5.50
N VAL A 426 11.86 9.46 6.41
CA VAL A 426 12.55 10.06 7.57
C VAL A 426 11.79 9.70 8.86
N PRO A 427 12.41 8.99 9.81
CA PRO A 427 11.74 8.66 11.07
C PRO A 427 11.79 9.84 12.04
N PHE A 428 10.66 10.19 12.64
CA PHE A 428 10.52 11.11 13.77
C PHE A 428 10.53 10.38 15.13
N TYR A 429 11.14 9.20 15.14
CA TYR A 429 11.34 8.33 16.28
C TYR A 429 12.72 7.67 16.15
N GLY A 430 13.13 6.95 17.19
CA GLY A 430 14.30 6.09 17.17
C GLY A 430 13.99 4.65 17.55
N ARG A 431 14.93 3.76 17.27
CA ARG A 431 14.92 2.39 17.78
C ARG A 431 16.03 2.16 18.79
N GLY A 432 15.72 1.38 19.83
CA GLY A 432 16.59 1.27 21.00
C GLY A 432 16.66 -0.10 21.66
N TRP A 433 17.79 -0.31 22.33
CA TRP A 433 18.16 -1.54 23.04
C TRP A 433 18.62 -1.22 24.46
N LYS A 434 18.43 -2.17 25.38
CA LYS A 434 18.91 -2.07 26.77
C LYS A 434 19.98 -3.12 27.09
N GLY A 435 20.69 -2.88 28.19
CA GLY A 435 21.74 -3.77 28.68
C GLY A 435 22.92 -3.86 27.72
N VAL A 436 23.19 -2.77 27.01
CA VAL A 436 24.24 -2.67 26.00
C VAL A 436 25.55 -2.31 26.71
N PRO A 437 26.65 -3.06 26.52
CA PRO A 437 27.97 -2.69 27.03
C PRO A 437 28.47 -1.35 26.46
N ALA A 438 29.25 -0.61 27.24
CA ALA A 438 29.84 0.67 26.81
C ALA A 438 30.96 0.52 25.77
N THR A 439 31.41 -0.71 25.49
CA THR A 439 32.40 -1.01 24.46
C THR A 439 31.96 -0.41 23.12
N ASN A 440 32.87 0.27 22.42
CA ASN A 440 32.58 0.95 21.16
C ASN A 440 31.35 1.90 21.25
N ASN A 441 31.14 2.53 22.40
CA ASN A 441 29.98 3.40 22.66
C ASN A 441 28.63 2.69 22.44
N GLY A 442 28.59 1.37 22.65
CA GLY A 442 27.43 0.52 22.45
C GLY A 442 27.09 0.20 21.00
N LEU A 443 27.90 0.63 20.01
CA LEU A 443 27.69 0.31 18.59
C LEU A 443 28.16 -1.13 18.27
N TYR A 444 27.30 -1.90 17.60
CA TYR A 444 27.49 -3.31 17.25
C TYR A 444 27.76 -4.21 18.46
N GLN A 445 27.12 -3.90 19.57
CA GLN A 445 27.24 -4.67 20.81
C GLN A 445 25.99 -5.50 21.06
N SER A 446 26.15 -6.59 21.81
CA SER A 446 25.03 -7.40 22.27
C SER A 446 24.10 -6.61 23.19
N ALA A 447 22.81 -6.81 23.04
CA ALA A 447 21.75 -6.25 23.87
C ALA A 447 20.98 -7.36 24.59
N THR A 448 20.37 -7.03 25.73
CA THR A 448 19.51 -7.96 26.48
C THR A 448 18.04 -7.84 26.12
N GLY A 449 17.69 -6.90 25.23
CA GLY A 449 16.35 -6.73 24.68
C GLY A 449 16.05 -5.29 24.26
N PRO A 450 14.81 -5.00 23.87
CA PRO A 450 14.37 -3.65 23.54
C PRO A 450 14.46 -2.72 24.75
N ALA A 451 14.88 -1.48 24.52
CA ALA A 451 14.89 -0.45 25.56
C ALA A 451 13.46 -0.05 25.97
N PRO A 452 13.22 0.42 27.20
CA PRO A 452 11.93 0.99 27.57
C PRO A 452 11.61 2.22 26.70
N GLY A 453 10.43 2.22 26.09
CA GLY A 453 9.89 3.35 25.34
C GLY A 453 8.57 3.82 25.95
N ALA A 454 8.15 5.06 25.63
CA ALA A 454 6.95 5.65 26.20
C ALA A 454 5.66 4.92 25.79
N TYR A 455 5.60 4.42 24.55
CA TYR A 455 4.42 3.76 23.98
C TYR A 455 4.67 2.31 23.58
N GLU A 456 5.90 1.97 23.19
CA GLU A 456 6.28 0.62 22.79
C GLU A 456 7.75 0.35 23.19
N ALA A 457 8.05 -0.86 23.65
CA ALA A 457 9.42 -1.23 23.96
C ALA A 457 10.27 -1.24 22.68
N GLY A 458 11.42 -0.56 22.71
CA GLY A 458 12.37 -0.48 21.62
C GLY A 458 12.10 0.65 20.63
N ILE A 459 11.10 1.50 20.89
CA ILE A 459 10.74 2.69 20.10
C ILE A 459 10.56 3.88 21.04
N ASP A 460 11.08 5.03 20.68
CA ASP A 460 10.80 6.27 21.41
C ASP A 460 10.79 7.47 20.45
N ASP A 461 9.95 8.45 20.76
CA ASP A 461 9.73 9.60 19.90
C ASP A 461 10.95 10.53 19.90
N TYR A 462 11.20 11.26 18.80
CA TYR A 462 12.25 12.27 18.77
C TYR A 462 12.11 13.29 19.91
N LYS A 463 10.89 13.74 20.22
CA LYS A 463 10.62 14.69 21.32
C LYS A 463 11.12 14.19 22.68
N VAL A 464 11.20 12.87 22.87
CA VAL A 464 11.76 12.23 24.08
C VAL A 464 13.27 12.07 23.93
N LEU A 465 13.71 11.46 22.82
CA LEU A 465 15.13 11.16 22.56
C LEU A 465 16.01 12.41 22.52
N ALA A 466 15.51 13.54 22.02
CA ALA A 466 16.22 14.81 21.99
C ALA A 466 16.64 15.29 23.40
N ASN A 467 15.85 14.95 24.42
CA ASN A 467 16.06 15.37 25.81
C ASN A 467 16.68 14.26 26.69
N LYS A 468 16.82 13.04 26.16
CA LYS A 468 17.33 11.89 26.92
C LYS A 468 18.80 12.07 27.28
N ALA A 469 19.16 11.79 28.54
CA ALA A 469 20.52 11.97 29.03
C ALA A 469 21.45 10.87 28.49
N GLY A 470 22.64 11.28 28.06
CA GLY A 470 23.65 10.39 27.51
C GLY A 470 24.54 11.11 26.50
N GLN A 471 25.47 10.35 25.93
CA GLN A 471 26.39 10.86 24.94
C GLN A 471 25.87 10.51 23.54
N ARG A 472 25.99 11.46 22.61
CA ARG A 472 25.53 11.34 21.23
C ARG A 472 26.72 11.32 20.28
N TRP A 473 26.62 10.52 19.23
CA TRP A 473 27.62 10.45 18.18
C TRP A 473 26.95 10.43 16.81
N TYR A 474 27.53 11.19 15.90
CA TYR A 474 27.21 11.11 14.49
C TYR A 474 28.16 10.11 13.82
N HIS A 475 27.63 9.05 13.23
CA HIS A 475 28.44 8.03 12.58
C HIS A 475 28.80 8.45 11.14
N PRO A 476 30.09 8.63 10.80
CA PRO A 476 30.47 9.34 9.58
C PRO A 476 30.20 8.55 8.28
N GLN A 477 30.10 7.23 8.33
CA GLN A 477 29.79 6.38 7.17
C GLN A 477 28.28 6.33 6.94
N THR A 478 27.52 5.87 7.94
CA THR A 478 26.06 5.71 7.86
C THR A 478 25.29 7.02 7.84
N LYS A 479 25.93 8.13 8.25
CA LYS A 479 25.33 9.46 8.42
C LYS A 479 24.17 9.48 9.43
N GLN A 480 24.16 8.54 10.35
CA GLN A 480 23.13 8.35 11.36
C GLN A 480 23.60 8.86 12.73
N LEU A 481 22.68 9.40 13.53
CA LEU A 481 22.92 9.74 14.93
C LEU A 481 22.59 8.55 15.83
N TYR A 482 23.40 8.35 16.87
CA TYR A 482 23.07 7.44 17.95
C TYR A 482 23.40 8.01 19.32
N LEU A 483 22.66 7.54 20.34
CA LEU A 483 22.76 7.93 21.74
C LEU A 483 23.07 6.69 22.58
N TYR A 484 24.09 6.78 23.42
CA TYR A 484 24.34 5.83 24.51
C TYR A 484 24.06 6.52 25.84
N THR A 485 23.11 5.99 26.59
CA THR A 485 22.66 6.54 27.86
C THR A 485 23.52 6.03 29.02
N THR A 486 23.49 6.75 30.14
CA THR A 486 24.20 6.31 31.36
C THR A 486 23.61 5.04 31.99
N THR A 487 22.40 4.64 31.57
CA THR A 487 21.71 3.42 32.01
C THR A 487 21.99 2.20 31.13
N GLY A 488 22.87 2.32 30.12
CA GLY A 488 23.21 1.22 29.21
C GLY A 488 22.16 0.97 28.14
N GLU A 489 21.36 1.98 27.80
CA GLU A 489 20.52 1.98 26.60
C GLU A 489 21.26 2.58 25.41
N TRP A 490 21.04 2.02 24.23
CA TRP A 490 21.56 2.51 22.96
C TRP A 490 20.41 2.80 22.00
N TRP A 491 20.39 3.97 21.39
CA TRP A 491 19.31 4.46 20.53
C TRP A 491 19.86 4.99 19.21
N SER A 492 19.34 4.51 18.08
CA SER A 492 19.56 5.11 16.76
C SER A 492 18.35 5.95 16.38
N TYR A 493 18.56 7.18 15.92
CA TYR A 493 17.47 8.09 15.51
C TYR A 493 17.98 9.22 14.60
N ASP A 494 17.07 10.03 14.05
CA ASP A 494 17.40 11.22 13.26
C ASP A 494 17.19 12.50 14.09
N ASP A 495 18.09 13.48 13.92
CA ASP A 495 17.93 14.84 14.40
C ASP A 495 17.93 15.84 13.22
N PRO A 496 17.72 17.15 13.43
CA PRO A 496 17.75 18.13 12.35
C PRO A 496 19.03 18.12 11.49
N THR A 497 20.19 17.76 12.07
CA THR A 497 21.47 17.71 11.37
C THR A 497 21.56 16.50 10.44
N VAL A 498 21.12 15.33 10.91
CA VAL A 498 21.00 14.10 10.11
C VAL A 498 19.99 14.32 8.98
N ILE A 499 18.83 14.91 9.28
CA ILE A 499 17.81 15.20 8.27
C ILE A 499 18.35 16.15 7.21
N ALA A 500 19.09 17.19 7.57
CA ALA A 500 19.71 18.08 6.58
C ALA A 500 20.65 17.32 5.63
N THR A 501 21.38 16.32 6.14
CA THR A 501 22.23 15.42 5.34
C THR A 501 21.40 14.55 4.40
N LYS A 502 20.34 13.92 4.90
CA LYS A 502 19.42 13.10 4.09
C LYS A 502 18.72 13.94 3.00
N MET A 503 18.36 15.18 3.30
CA MET A 503 17.78 16.07 2.32
C MET A 503 18.79 16.55 1.28
N GLN A 504 20.08 16.73 1.63
CA GLN A 504 21.12 16.93 0.63
C GLN A 504 21.20 15.73 -0.33
N TYR A 505 21.16 14.50 0.20
CA TYR A 505 21.09 13.29 -0.62
C TYR A 505 19.87 13.27 -1.56
N VAL A 506 18.67 13.63 -1.06
CA VAL A 506 17.46 13.77 -1.88
C VAL A 506 17.69 14.70 -3.08
N ARG A 507 18.37 15.83 -2.87
CA ARG A 507 18.71 16.77 -3.95
C ARG A 507 19.73 16.18 -4.93
N ASP A 508 20.82 15.63 -4.42
CA ASP A 508 21.92 15.10 -5.23
C ASP A 508 21.48 13.91 -6.09
N GLN A 509 20.56 13.09 -5.57
CA GLN A 509 20.01 11.96 -6.31
C GLN A 509 18.89 12.34 -7.28
N GLY A 510 18.39 13.58 -7.23
CA GLY A 510 17.26 14.02 -8.04
C GLY A 510 15.94 13.33 -7.67
N LEU A 511 15.74 13.02 -6.38
CA LEU A 511 14.52 12.38 -5.90
C LEU A 511 13.37 13.38 -5.84
N ARG A 512 12.13 12.88 -5.82
CA ARG A 512 10.91 13.69 -5.77
C ARG A 512 10.78 14.50 -4.48
N GLY A 513 11.34 14.00 -3.38
CA GLY A 513 11.29 14.67 -2.10
C GLY A 513 11.49 13.70 -0.93
N ALA A 514 10.83 13.98 0.19
CA ALA A 514 10.88 13.15 1.38
C ALA A 514 9.53 13.11 2.10
N PHE A 515 9.31 12.06 2.88
CA PHE A 515 8.17 11.95 3.78
C PHE A 515 8.64 11.49 5.16
N SER A 516 7.82 11.72 6.19
CA SER A 516 8.15 11.31 7.57
C SER A 516 7.10 10.44 8.26
N TRP A 517 7.57 9.58 9.15
CA TRP A 517 6.76 8.81 10.10
C TRP A 517 7.22 9.11 11.53
N GLU A 518 6.40 9.63 12.44
CA GLU A 518 5.08 10.23 12.26
C GLU A 518 5.01 11.57 13.03
N LEU A 519 4.05 12.43 12.67
CA LEU A 519 4.04 13.84 13.10
C LEU A 519 4.07 14.02 14.63
N ASP A 520 3.41 13.16 15.39
CA ASP A 520 3.37 13.30 16.85
C ASP A 520 4.71 13.02 17.53
N GLY A 521 5.65 12.35 16.84
CA GLY A 521 7.03 12.18 17.29
C GLY A 521 7.84 13.48 17.30
N ASP A 522 7.43 14.47 16.49
CA ASP A 522 8.03 15.81 16.39
C ASP A 522 7.08 16.91 16.89
N ALA A 523 6.68 16.84 18.15
CA ALA A 523 5.80 17.83 18.78
C ALA A 523 6.32 19.30 18.66
N SER A 524 7.62 19.50 18.46
CA SER A 524 8.23 20.82 18.28
C SER A 524 8.19 21.35 16.84
N GLY A 525 7.99 20.47 15.85
CA GLY A 525 8.12 20.78 14.43
C GLY A 525 9.56 20.96 13.93
N ALA A 526 10.56 20.64 14.74
CA ALA A 526 11.97 20.84 14.41
C ALA A 526 12.43 19.92 13.28
N LEU A 527 11.99 18.66 13.30
CA LEU A 527 12.29 17.70 12.25
C LEU A 527 11.52 18.02 10.97
N THR A 528 10.22 18.35 11.04
CA THR A 528 9.47 18.81 9.86
C THR A 528 10.13 20.03 9.22
N SER A 529 10.58 20.98 10.03
CA SER A 529 11.30 22.15 9.51
C SER A 529 12.62 21.80 8.84
N ALA A 530 13.36 20.81 9.38
CA ALA A 530 14.60 20.33 8.77
C ALA A 530 14.34 19.65 7.41
N VAL A 531 13.28 18.85 7.29
CA VAL A 531 12.86 18.25 6.00
C VAL A 531 12.49 19.36 5.00
N TRP A 532 11.63 20.30 5.42
CA TRP A 532 11.14 21.40 4.57
C TRP A 532 12.25 22.31 4.05
N LYS A 533 13.22 22.67 4.90
CA LYS A 533 14.38 23.50 4.53
C LYS A 533 15.29 22.82 3.51
N GLY A 534 15.27 21.48 3.48
CA GLY A 534 16.08 20.69 2.56
C GLY A 534 15.42 20.39 1.21
N ARG A 535 14.23 20.91 0.94
CA ARG A 535 13.49 20.62 -0.29
C ARG A 535 14.03 21.28 -1.55
#